data_AF-A0A7G5E472-F1
#
_entry.id   AF-A0A7G5E472-F1
#
_cell.length_a   1.000
_cell.length_b   1.000
_cell.length_c   1.000
_cell.angle_alpha   90.00
_cell.angle_beta   90.00
_cell.angle_gamma   90.00
#
_symmetry.space_group_name_H-M   'P 1'
#
loop_
_entity.id
_entity.type
_entity.pdbx_description
1 polymer ?
#
loop_
_entity_poly.entity_id
_entity_poly.type
_entity_poly.pdbx_seq_one_letter_code
_entity_poly.pdbx_strand_id
1 'polypeptide(L)'
;MVNKNVISKLSDRELEKYIEPDSRSVSNAVKYAYEILQERGRTFTPSETARIEALIAKKNDSEKVVDEGWDKGLTEDVNAIELYTNTLIWMLSVIFGVFFGGVLQVLNFIKIKNIKGAVITAFYSIIYIGIQLVIINYIRNNYPEMSQNIFYVNFILSGIGATGLFFIRQQMFPNNLQYRAKSSIVPLIASLGISIALFYLL
;
A
#
# COMPACT_ATOMS: atom_id res chain seq x y z
N MET A 1 -8.31 -13.88 8.64
CA MET A 1 -7.78 -15.26 8.72
C MET A 1 -8.94 -16.24 8.69
N VAL A 2 -8.88 -17.26 7.83
CA VAL A 2 -9.89 -18.33 7.77
C VAL A 2 -9.68 -19.29 8.94
N ASN A 3 -10.75 -19.71 9.60
CA ASN A 3 -10.66 -20.62 10.76
C ASN A 3 -10.98 -22.06 10.33
N LYS A 4 -10.03 -22.98 10.52
CA LYS A 4 -10.18 -24.41 10.21
C LYS A 4 -11.41 -25.03 10.90
N ASN A 5 -11.76 -24.58 12.11
CA ASN A 5 -12.92 -25.07 12.87
C ASN A 5 -14.28 -24.68 12.26
N VAL A 6 -14.32 -23.66 11.39
CA VAL A 6 -15.53 -23.30 10.66
C VAL A 6 -15.66 -24.18 9.41
N ILE A 7 -14.55 -24.38 8.71
CA ILE A 7 -14.50 -25.24 7.50
C ILE A 7 -14.75 -26.70 7.85
N SER A 8 -14.28 -27.18 9.01
CA SER A 8 -14.50 -28.57 9.45
C SER A 8 -15.96 -28.93 9.72
N LYS A 9 -16.88 -27.95 9.76
CA LYS A 9 -18.32 -28.19 9.87
C LYS A 9 -19.01 -28.46 8.53
N LEU A 10 -18.34 -28.18 7.40
CA LEU A 10 -18.88 -28.37 6.06
C LEU A 10 -18.94 -29.86 5.70
N SER A 11 -19.88 -30.23 4.85
CA SER A 11 -19.97 -31.58 4.28
C SER A 11 -18.85 -31.85 3.27
N ASP A 12 -18.54 -33.11 3.00
CA ASP A 12 -17.49 -33.47 2.03
C ASP A 12 -17.78 -32.85 0.65
N ARG A 13 -19.04 -32.87 0.21
CA ARG A 13 -19.48 -32.25 -1.05
C ARG A 13 -19.25 -30.74 -1.08
N GLU A 14 -19.33 -30.06 0.06
CA GLU A 14 -19.04 -28.63 0.14
C GLU A 14 -17.52 -28.38 0.13
N LEU A 15 -16.75 -29.21 0.83
CA LEU A 15 -15.29 -29.14 0.85
C LEU A 15 -14.67 -29.39 -0.54
N GLU A 16 -15.24 -30.29 -1.34
CA GLU A 16 -14.85 -30.53 -2.75
C GLU A 16 -14.78 -29.24 -3.57
N LYS A 17 -15.77 -28.36 -3.40
CA LYS A 17 -15.86 -27.10 -4.15
C LYS A 17 -14.68 -26.16 -3.86
N TYR A 18 -14.03 -26.30 -2.70
CA TYR A 18 -12.88 -25.47 -2.35
C TYR A 18 -11.62 -25.88 -3.13
N ILE A 19 -11.49 -27.15 -3.51
CA ILE A 19 -10.31 -27.71 -4.18
C ILE A 19 -10.49 -27.84 -5.71
N GLU A 20 -11.63 -27.40 -6.24
CA GLU A 20 -11.86 -27.29 -7.68
C GLU A 20 -10.89 -26.27 -8.32
N PRO A 21 -10.45 -26.48 -9.57
CA PRO A 21 -9.53 -25.57 -10.25
C PRO A 21 -9.99 -24.10 -10.27
N ASP A 22 -11.29 -23.88 -10.39
CA ASP A 22 -11.92 -22.56 -10.52
C ASP A 22 -12.43 -22.00 -9.18
N SER A 23 -12.06 -22.63 -8.07
CA SER A 23 -12.44 -22.21 -6.72
C SER A 23 -12.02 -20.75 -6.47
N ARG A 24 -12.98 -19.91 -6.07
CA ARG A 24 -12.74 -18.50 -5.68
C ARG A 24 -12.24 -18.37 -4.24
N SER A 25 -12.04 -19.48 -3.54
CA SER A 25 -11.63 -19.50 -2.14
C SER A 25 -10.15 -19.10 -1.98
N VAL A 26 -9.82 -18.50 -0.84
CA VAL A 26 -8.44 -18.14 -0.45
C VAL A 26 -7.59 -19.38 -0.15
N SER A 27 -6.26 -19.26 -0.23
CA SER A 27 -5.29 -20.36 -0.14
C SER A 27 -5.49 -21.21 1.12
N ASN A 28 -5.68 -20.57 2.28
CA ASN A 28 -5.88 -21.24 3.56
C ASN A 28 -7.20 -22.03 3.59
N ALA A 29 -8.25 -21.52 2.93
CA ALA A 29 -9.51 -22.25 2.83
C ALA A 29 -9.37 -23.50 1.95
N VAL A 30 -8.65 -23.39 0.84
CA VAL A 30 -8.31 -24.54 -0.03
C VAL A 30 -7.48 -25.57 0.71
N LYS A 31 -6.43 -25.12 1.43
CA LYS A 31 -5.56 -25.97 2.25
C LYS A 31 -6.32 -26.71 3.34
N TYR A 32 -7.15 -26.01 4.11
CA TYR A 32 -7.94 -26.65 5.17
C TYR A 32 -8.97 -27.64 4.61
N ALA A 33 -9.64 -27.30 3.50
CA ALA A 33 -10.57 -28.23 2.87
C ALA A 33 -9.87 -29.51 2.40
N TYR A 34 -8.69 -29.39 1.78
CA TYR A 34 -7.87 -30.52 1.38
C TYR A 34 -7.46 -31.41 2.58
N GLU A 35 -6.91 -30.80 3.64
CA GLU A 35 -6.53 -31.53 4.86
C GLU A 35 -7.72 -32.25 5.50
N ILE A 36 -8.87 -31.57 5.64
CA ILE A 36 -10.06 -32.14 6.27
C ILE A 36 -10.61 -33.32 5.45
N LEU A 37 -10.58 -33.23 4.12
CA LEU A 37 -10.99 -34.35 3.25
C LEU A 37 -10.08 -35.56 3.42
N GLN A 38 -8.76 -35.35 3.55
CA GLN A 38 -7.82 -36.43 3.87
C GLN A 38 -8.08 -37.02 5.26
N GLU A 39 -8.29 -36.18 6.28
CA GLU A 39 -8.62 -36.58 7.65
C GLU A 39 -9.92 -37.41 7.69
N ARG A 40 -10.89 -37.11 6.81
CA ARG A 40 -12.15 -37.86 6.64
C ARG A 40 -12.03 -39.13 5.79
N GLY A 41 -10.82 -39.49 5.37
CA GLY A 41 -10.55 -40.74 4.66
C GLY A 41 -10.69 -40.67 3.14
N ARG A 42 -10.82 -39.47 2.55
CA ARG A 42 -10.74 -39.32 1.10
C ARG A 42 -9.31 -39.57 0.63
N THR A 43 -9.15 -40.48 -0.32
CA THR A 43 -7.90 -40.70 -1.04
C THR A 43 -7.82 -39.83 -2.28
N PHE A 44 -6.64 -39.23 -2.50
CA PHE A 44 -6.35 -38.42 -3.66
C PHE A 44 -5.33 -39.14 -4.53
N THR A 45 -5.53 -39.09 -5.84
CA THR A 45 -4.51 -39.56 -6.78
C THR A 45 -3.30 -38.61 -6.76
N PRO A 46 -2.10 -39.08 -7.13
CA PRO A 46 -0.91 -38.22 -7.23
C PRO A 46 -1.13 -36.99 -8.13
N SER A 47 -1.93 -37.13 -9.19
CA SER A 47 -2.28 -36.04 -10.09
C SER A 47 -3.18 -34.99 -9.42
N GLU A 48 -4.17 -35.42 -8.63
CA GLU A 48 -5.02 -34.51 -7.86
C GLU A 48 -4.23 -33.78 -6.78
N THR A 49 -3.38 -34.49 -6.05
CA THR A 49 -2.50 -33.89 -5.03
C THR A 49 -1.63 -32.80 -5.64
N ALA A 50 -0.92 -33.11 -6.73
CA ALA A 50 -0.07 -32.14 -7.42
C ALA A 50 -0.86 -30.91 -7.93
N ARG A 51 -2.07 -31.12 -8.45
CA ARG A 51 -2.96 -30.04 -8.91
C ARG A 51 -3.41 -29.15 -7.75
N ILE A 52 -3.81 -29.73 -6.62
CA ILE A 52 -4.29 -29.01 -5.44
C ILE A 52 -3.14 -28.24 -4.79
N GLU A 53 -1.97 -28.85 -4.67
CA GLU A 53 -0.77 -28.17 -4.17
C GLU A 53 -0.36 -27.00 -5.08
N ALA A 54 -0.40 -27.18 -6.40
CA ALA A 54 -0.17 -26.10 -7.36
C ALA A 54 -1.22 -24.98 -7.24
N LEU A 55 -2.49 -25.34 -7.00
CA LEU A 55 -3.57 -24.36 -6.75
C LEU A 55 -3.33 -23.57 -5.46
N ILE A 56 -2.93 -24.24 -4.37
CA ILE A 56 -2.59 -23.60 -3.09
C ILE A 56 -1.37 -22.70 -3.25
N ALA A 57 -0.32 -23.15 -3.95
CA ALA A 57 0.88 -22.36 -4.21
C ALA A 57 0.57 -21.12 -5.05
N LYS A 58 -0.16 -21.28 -6.17
CA LYS A 58 -0.61 -20.17 -7.02
C LYS A 58 -1.43 -19.14 -6.24
N LYS A 59 -2.35 -19.60 -5.38
CA LYS A 59 -3.17 -18.73 -4.53
C LYS A 59 -2.34 -18.05 -3.44
N ASN A 60 -1.43 -18.78 -2.79
CA ASN A 60 -0.50 -18.22 -1.82
C ASN A 60 0.40 -17.15 -2.44
N ASP A 61 0.90 -17.35 -3.66
CA ASP A 61 1.74 -16.36 -4.33
C ASP A 61 0.92 -15.13 -4.71
N SER A 62 -0.30 -15.30 -5.24
CA SER A 62 -1.20 -14.16 -5.48
C SER A 62 -1.61 -13.42 -4.20
N GLU A 63 -1.70 -14.12 -3.06
CA GLU A 63 -2.04 -13.52 -1.76
C GLU A 63 -0.82 -12.86 -1.10
N LYS A 64 0.39 -13.42 -1.24
CA LYS A 64 1.64 -12.86 -0.72
C LYS A 64 2.09 -11.59 -1.44
N VAL A 65 1.84 -11.47 -2.74
CA VAL A 65 2.14 -10.25 -3.51
C VAL A 65 1.36 -9.03 -2.97
N VAL A 66 0.29 -9.27 -2.21
CA VAL A 66 -0.62 -8.24 -1.71
C VAL A 66 -0.33 -7.84 -0.25
N ASP A 67 0.24 -8.72 0.58
CA ASP A 67 0.36 -8.50 2.05
C ASP A 67 1.76 -7.99 2.52
N GLU A 68 2.83 -8.21 1.75
CA GLU A 68 4.20 -7.87 2.20
C GLU A 68 4.89 -6.71 1.45
N GLY A 69 4.25 -6.12 0.44
CA GLY A 69 4.82 -5.06 -0.40
C GLY A 69 4.82 -3.63 0.20
N TRP A 70 5.38 -2.66 -0.53
CA TRP A 70 5.38 -1.23 -0.16
C TRP A 70 3.95 -0.70 0.10
N ASP A 71 2.96 -1.25 -0.60
CA ASP A 71 1.54 -0.95 -0.50
C ASP A 71 0.76 -1.94 0.40
N LYS A 72 1.29 -2.28 1.59
CA LYS A 72 0.63 -3.20 2.54
C LYS A 72 -0.86 -2.91 2.72
N GLY A 73 -1.67 -3.94 2.54
CA GLY A 73 -3.13 -3.89 2.63
C GLY A 73 -3.84 -3.51 1.33
N LEU A 74 -3.12 -3.35 0.20
CA LEU A 74 -3.77 -3.18 -1.10
C LEU A 74 -4.66 -4.41 -1.40
N THR A 75 -5.74 -4.28 -2.17
CA THR A 75 -6.58 -5.42 -2.60
C THR A 75 -7.37 -5.04 -3.84
N GLU A 76 -7.82 -6.05 -4.59
CA GLU A 76 -8.72 -5.89 -5.74
C GLU A 76 -10.21 -5.98 -5.35
N ASP A 77 -10.53 -6.22 -4.07
CA ASP A 77 -11.92 -6.25 -3.61
C ASP A 77 -12.62 -4.90 -3.86
N VAL A 78 -13.65 -4.94 -4.70
CA VAL A 78 -14.46 -3.78 -5.10
C VAL A 78 -15.14 -3.12 -3.90
N ASN A 79 -15.41 -3.88 -2.84
CA ASN A 79 -16.04 -3.39 -1.61
C ASN A 79 -15.04 -2.75 -0.64
N ALA A 80 -13.73 -2.91 -0.88
CA ALA A 80 -12.72 -2.30 -0.03
C ALA A 80 -12.72 -0.77 -0.14
N ILE A 81 -12.32 -0.12 0.95
CA ILE A 81 -12.22 1.33 0.99
C ILE A 81 -11.19 1.80 -0.04
N GLU A 82 -11.54 2.79 -0.87
CA GLU A 82 -10.60 3.34 -1.84
C GLU A 82 -9.64 4.33 -1.18
N LEU A 83 -8.33 4.09 -1.25
CA LEU A 83 -7.30 4.99 -0.73
C LEU A 83 -6.19 5.19 -1.75
N TYR A 84 -5.47 6.30 -1.64
CA TYR A 84 -4.25 6.49 -2.41
C TYR A 84 -3.17 5.53 -1.92
N THR A 85 -2.44 4.91 -2.84
CA THR A 85 -1.38 3.95 -2.51
C THR A 85 -0.17 4.67 -1.90
N ASN A 86 0.64 3.96 -1.11
CA ASN A 86 1.91 4.45 -0.59
C ASN A 86 2.88 4.75 -1.71
N THR A 87 2.86 3.94 -2.78
CA THR A 87 3.68 4.18 -3.96
C THR A 87 3.34 5.54 -4.57
N LEU A 88 2.05 5.85 -4.75
CA LEU A 88 1.63 7.15 -5.29
C LEU A 88 1.99 8.32 -4.37
N ILE A 89 1.73 8.18 -3.06
CA ILE A 89 2.07 9.20 -2.06
C ILE A 89 3.57 9.50 -2.07
N TRP A 90 4.39 8.46 -2.08
CA TRP A 90 5.84 8.59 -2.10
C TRP A 90 6.32 9.23 -3.40
N MET A 91 5.87 8.76 -4.57
CA MET A 91 6.27 9.33 -5.87
C MET A 91 5.90 10.81 -5.97
N LEU A 92 4.69 11.19 -5.58
CA LEU A 92 4.28 12.59 -5.61
C LEU A 92 5.06 13.44 -4.61
N SER A 93 5.43 12.88 -3.45
CA SER A 93 6.31 13.56 -2.49
C SER A 93 7.69 13.84 -3.06
N VAL A 94 8.27 12.88 -3.77
CA VAL A 94 9.64 13.00 -4.30
C VAL A 94 9.70 13.92 -5.52
N ILE A 95 8.73 13.80 -6.43
CA ILE A 95 8.74 14.54 -7.69
C ILE A 95 8.26 15.98 -7.51
N PHE A 96 7.15 16.17 -6.78
CA PHE A 96 6.51 17.48 -6.64
C PHE A 96 6.78 18.14 -5.28
N GLY A 97 7.27 17.37 -4.30
CA GLY A 97 7.56 17.84 -2.95
C GLY A 97 6.61 17.25 -1.89
N VAL A 98 7.10 17.23 -0.65
CA VAL A 98 6.45 16.58 0.51
C VAL A 98 5.03 17.08 0.78
N PHE A 99 4.73 18.33 0.41
CA PHE A 99 3.39 18.88 0.48
C PHE A 99 2.37 17.99 -0.24
N PHE A 100 2.65 17.58 -1.48
CA PHE A 100 1.69 16.88 -2.33
C PHE A 100 1.37 15.48 -1.80
N GLY A 101 2.38 14.70 -1.43
CA GLY A 101 2.13 13.40 -0.80
C GLY A 101 1.52 13.54 0.60
N GLY A 102 1.90 14.57 1.35
CA GLY A 102 1.29 14.90 2.64
C GLY A 102 -0.22 15.09 2.54
N VAL A 103 -0.68 15.89 1.57
CA VAL A 103 -2.11 16.10 1.31
C VAL A 103 -2.81 14.77 1.03
N LEU A 104 -2.26 13.91 0.18
CA LEU A 104 -2.88 12.61 -0.11
C LEU A 104 -2.94 11.69 1.11
N GLN A 105 -1.89 11.68 1.93
CA GLN A 105 -1.86 10.89 3.15
C GLN A 105 -2.84 11.43 4.20
N VAL A 106 -3.01 12.75 4.31
CA VAL A 106 -4.06 13.38 5.14
C VAL A 106 -5.45 12.93 4.67
N LEU A 107 -5.72 12.96 3.36
CA LEU A 107 -7.00 12.52 2.80
C LEU A 107 -7.26 11.04 3.10
N ASN A 108 -6.23 10.19 3.00
CA ASN A 108 -6.35 8.78 3.38
C ASN A 108 -6.71 8.63 4.87
N PHE A 109 -6.02 9.34 5.76
CA PHE A 109 -6.28 9.28 7.19
C PHE A 109 -7.68 9.78 7.57
N ILE A 110 -8.14 10.87 6.96
CA ILE A 110 -9.51 11.37 7.13
C ILE A 110 -10.52 10.31 6.68
N LYS A 111 -10.28 9.66 5.53
CA LYS A 111 -11.18 8.66 4.96
C LYS A 111 -11.32 7.41 5.85
N ILE A 112 -10.25 7.00 6.55
CA ILE A 112 -10.30 5.92 7.55
C ILE A 112 -10.66 6.41 8.97
N LYS A 113 -11.08 7.68 9.11
CA LYS A 113 -11.44 8.36 10.38
C LYS A 113 -10.31 8.42 11.42
N ASN A 114 -9.05 8.29 11.00
CA ASN A 114 -7.89 8.49 11.86
C ASN A 114 -7.46 9.96 11.87
N ILE A 115 -8.19 10.78 12.63
CA ILE A 115 -7.94 12.24 12.72
C ILE A 115 -6.56 12.54 13.30
N LYS A 116 -6.09 11.74 14.26
CA LYS A 116 -4.74 11.90 14.83
C LYS A 116 -3.66 11.76 13.76
N GLY A 117 -3.73 10.71 12.92
CA GLY A 117 -2.81 10.50 11.81
C GLY A 117 -2.85 11.63 10.78
N ALA A 118 -4.06 12.14 10.47
CA ALA A 118 -4.24 13.28 9.57
C ALA A 118 -3.57 14.55 10.12
N VAL A 119 -3.82 14.89 11.39
CA VAL A 119 -3.23 16.08 12.03
C VAL A 119 -1.71 15.97 12.11
N ILE A 120 -1.17 14.83 12.54
CA ILE A 120 0.28 14.60 12.62
C ILE A 120 0.93 14.75 11.24
N THR A 121 0.31 14.17 10.21
CA THR A 121 0.81 14.26 8.84
C THR A 121 0.79 15.70 8.34
N ALA A 122 -0.29 16.45 8.57
CA ALA A 122 -0.40 17.85 8.15
C ALA A 122 0.69 18.73 8.81
N PHE A 123 0.86 18.60 10.13
CA PHE A 123 1.92 19.33 10.85
C PHE A 123 3.31 18.93 10.37
N TYR A 124 3.56 17.63 10.18
CA TYR A 124 4.82 17.14 9.66
C TYR A 124 5.13 17.77 8.29
N SER A 125 4.19 17.75 7.35
CA SER A 125 4.40 18.31 6.02
C SER A 125 4.74 19.80 6.07
N ILE A 126 4.03 20.59 6.87
CA ILE A 126 4.29 22.04 7.01
C ILE A 126 5.67 22.30 7.62
N ILE A 127 5.98 21.63 8.73
CA ILE A 127 7.26 21.79 9.42
C ILE A 127 8.42 21.36 8.51
N TYR A 128 8.27 20.24 7.81
CA TYR A 128 9.27 19.73 6.90
C TYR A 128 9.58 20.72 5.78
N ILE A 129 8.55 21.31 5.17
CA ILE A 129 8.72 22.35 4.14
C ILE A 129 9.51 23.54 4.70
N GLY A 130 9.19 24.01 5.91
CA GLY A 130 9.93 25.08 6.57
C GLY A 130 11.41 24.73 6.78
N ILE A 131 11.70 23.55 7.30
CA ILE A 131 13.07 23.05 7.50
C ILE A 131 13.80 22.95 6.16
N GLN A 132 13.15 22.38 5.13
CA GLN A 132 13.71 22.24 3.80
C GLN A 132 14.08 23.60 3.19
N LEU A 133 13.22 24.62 3.33
CA LEU A 133 13.49 25.98 2.87
C LEU A 133 14.71 26.59 3.59
N VAL A 134 14.81 26.41 4.90
CA VAL A 134 15.97 26.88 5.68
C VAL A 134 17.26 26.22 5.19
N ILE A 135 17.26 24.90 4.98
CA ILE A 135 18.41 24.16 4.46
C ILE A 135 18.80 24.65 3.06
N ILE A 136 17.84 24.79 2.16
CA ILE A 136 18.08 25.26 0.79
C ILE A 136 18.69 26.66 0.81
N ASN A 137 18.14 27.59 1.60
CA ASN A 137 18.64 28.95 1.69
C ASN A 137 20.04 29.00 2.29
N TYR A 138 20.30 28.18 3.32
CA TYR A 138 21.63 28.03 3.89
C TYR A 138 22.63 27.52 2.85
N ILE A 139 22.26 26.53 2.04
CA ILE A 139 23.11 26.00 0.96
C ILE A 139 23.39 27.06 -0.09
N ARG A 140 22.36 27.77 -0.57
CA ARG A 140 22.52 28.83 -1.59
C ARG A 140 23.50 29.92 -1.16
N ASN A 141 23.45 30.32 0.10
CA ASN A 141 24.25 31.44 0.61
C ASN A 141 25.68 31.05 0.99
N ASN A 142 25.90 29.80 1.40
CA ASN A 142 27.20 29.37 1.96
C ASN A 142 27.97 28.40 1.05
N TYR A 143 27.31 27.76 0.08
CA TYR A 143 27.92 26.77 -0.82
C TYR A 143 27.54 27.05 -2.29
N PRO A 144 28.15 28.06 -2.94
CA PRO A 144 27.78 28.49 -4.29
C PRO A 144 27.90 27.38 -5.34
N GLU A 145 28.90 26.50 -5.22
CA GLU A 145 29.08 25.35 -6.12
C GLU A 145 27.93 24.34 -5.99
N MET A 146 27.48 24.07 -4.77
CA MET A 146 26.34 23.18 -4.51
C MET A 146 25.01 23.84 -4.92
N SER A 147 24.91 25.16 -4.81
CA SER A 147 23.75 25.95 -5.24
C SER A 147 23.45 25.78 -6.73
N GLN A 148 24.46 25.59 -7.58
CA GLN A 148 24.25 25.32 -9.01
C GLN A 148 23.51 23.99 -9.24
N ASN A 149 23.56 23.08 -8.28
CA ASN A 149 22.95 21.75 -8.32
C ASN A 149 21.78 21.63 -7.32
N ILE A 150 21.14 22.75 -6.96
CA ILE A 150 20.09 22.78 -5.92
C ILE A 150 18.89 21.88 -6.25
N PHE A 151 18.66 21.58 -7.53
CA PHE A 151 17.65 20.61 -7.96
C PHE A 151 17.89 19.21 -7.35
N TYR A 152 19.12 18.70 -7.41
CA TYR A 152 19.46 17.38 -6.86
C TYR A 152 19.37 17.37 -5.33
N VAL A 153 19.77 18.47 -4.69
CA VAL A 153 19.60 18.67 -3.25
C VAL A 153 18.11 18.60 -2.89
N ASN A 154 17.26 19.33 -3.62
CA ASN A 154 15.81 19.32 -3.41
C ASN A 154 15.21 17.93 -3.60
N PHE A 155 15.68 17.18 -4.60
CA PHE A 155 15.23 15.83 -4.85
C PHE A 155 15.57 14.90 -3.68
N ILE A 156 16.82 14.95 -3.18
CA ILE A 156 17.26 14.15 -2.03
C ILE A 156 16.48 14.52 -0.77
N LEU A 157 16.32 15.81 -0.48
CA LEU A 157 15.52 16.28 0.65
C LEU A 157 14.08 15.78 0.52
N SER A 158 13.45 15.93 -0.65
CA SER A 158 12.10 15.42 -0.89
C SER A 158 11.99 13.92 -0.66
N GLY A 159 13.02 13.14 -1.02
CA GLY A 159 13.16 11.73 -0.66
C GLY A 159 13.15 11.48 0.84
N ILE A 160 13.94 12.23 1.62
CA ILE A 160 13.99 12.15 3.08
C ILE A 160 12.63 12.52 3.70
N GLY A 161 11.96 13.54 3.18
CA GLY A 161 10.63 13.91 3.66
C GLY A 161 9.57 12.86 3.33
N ALA A 162 9.66 12.24 2.15
CA ALA A 162 8.78 11.15 1.75
C ALA A 162 8.96 9.91 2.64
N THR A 163 10.18 9.59 3.08
CA THR A 163 10.40 8.49 4.04
C THR A 163 9.81 8.82 5.42
N GLY A 164 9.86 10.07 5.88
CA GLY A 164 9.19 10.48 7.11
C GLY A 164 7.66 10.32 7.03
N LEU A 165 7.04 10.67 5.90
CA LEU A 165 5.61 10.38 5.66
C LEU A 165 5.31 8.87 5.73
N PHE A 166 6.18 8.04 5.14
CA PHE A 166 6.06 6.59 5.21
C PHE A 166 6.11 6.07 6.65
N PHE A 167 7.03 6.57 7.50
CA PHE A 167 7.09 6.19 8.91
C PHE A 167 5.83 6.58 9.69
N ILE A 168 5.30 7.79 9.47
CA ILE A 168 4.05 8.22 10.10
C ILE A 168 2.91 7.25 9.71
N ARG A 169 2.85 6.85 8.43
CA ARG A 169 1.88 5.85 7.99
C ARG A 169 2.06 4.54 8.72
N GLN A 170 3.26 3.97 8.75
CA GLN A 170 3.51 2.68 9.39
C GLN A 170 3.08 2.65 10.87
N GLN A 171 3.21 3.77 11.57
CA GLN A 171 2.82 3.86 12.98
C GLN A 171 1.31 4.05 13.19
N MET A 172 0.62 4.72 12.26
CA MET A 172 -0.75 5.19 12.46
C MET A 172 -1.79 4.43 11.61
N PHE A 173 -1.36 3.74 10.56
CA PHE A 173 -2.26 3.03 9.66
C PHE A 173 -2.61 1.64 10.21
N PRO A 174 -3.88 1.20 10.21
CA PRO A 174 -4.23 -0.10 10.78
C PRO A 174 -3.65 -1.26 9.96
N ASN A 175 -2.95 -2.18 10.62
CA ASN A 175 -2.24 -3.29 9.98
C ASN A 175 -3.14 -4.30 9.24
N ASN A 176 -4.41 -4.37 9.60
CA ASN A 176 -5.39 -5.31 9.03
C ASN A 176 -6.38 -4.64 8.06
N LEU A 177 -6.20 -3.35 7.77
CA LEU A 177 -7.09 -2.63 6.88
C LEU A 177 -6.73 -2.92 5.42
N GLN A 178 -7.62 -3.62 4.73
CA GLN A 178 -7.55 -3.77 3.29
C GLN A 178 -8.15 -2.54 2.60
N TYR A 179 -7.52 -2.09 1.51
CA TYR A 179 -7.94 -0.95 0.72
C TYR A 179 -7.68 -1.21 -0.77
N ARG A 180 -8.53 -0.68 -1.65
CA ARG A 180 -8.28 -0.71 -3.10
C ARG A 180 -7.69 0.61 -3.56
N ALA A 181 -6.89 0.56 -4.64
CA ALA A 181 -6.25 1.75 -5.17
C ALA A 181 -7.28 2.77 -5.69
N LYS A 182 -7.21 4.00 -5.17
CA LYS A 182 -7.93 5.14 -5.72
C LYS A 182 -7.20 5.67 -6.96
N SER A 183 -7.95 6.15 -7.94
CA SER A 183 -7.40 6.73 -9.18
C SER A 183 -6.37 7.84 -8.91
N SER A 184 -5.22 7.75 -9.61
CA SER A 184 -4.10 8.69 -9.52
C SER A 184 -4.20 9.87 -10.49
N ILE A 185 -5.14 9.86 -11.43
CA ILE A 185 -5.22 10.87 -12.50
C ILE A 185 -5.46 12.28 -11.93
N VAL A 186 -6.45 12.41 -11.05
CA VAL A 186 -6.80 13.69 -10.42
C VAL A 186 -5.63 14.29 -9.64
N PRO A 187 -5.00 13.59 -8.68
CA PRO A 187 -3.88 14.16 -7.96
C PRO A 187 -2.66 14.43 -8.85
N LEU A 188 -2.41 13.62 -9.88
CA LEU A 188 -1.31 13.87 -10.81
C LEU A 188 -1.50 15.17 -11.60
N ILE A 189 -2.69 15.39 -12.16
CA ILE A 189 -3.01 16.61 -12.91
C ILE A 189 -2.94 17.83 -11.98
N ALA A 190 -3.49 17.72 -10.76
CA ALA A 190 -3.42 18.80 -9.79
C ALA A 190 -1.97 19.15 -9.42
N SER A 191 -1.12 18.15 -9.15
CA SER A 191 0.29 18.37 -8.83
C SER A 191 1.04 19.01 -10.00
N LEU A 192 0.85 18.51 -11.22
CA LEU A 192 1.44 19.10 -12.44
C LEU A 192 1.02 20.56 -12.62
N GLY A 193 -0.29 20.85 -12.54
CA GLY A 193 -0.81 22.20 -12.73
C GLY A 193 -0.27 23.19 -11.70
N ILE A 194 -0.23 22.80 -10.42
CA ILE A 194 0.31 23.65 -9.35
C ILE A 194 1.81 23.86 -9.54
N SER A 195 2.58 22.82 -9.85
CA SER A 195 4.03 22.95 -10.05
C SER A 195 4.38 23.82 -11.26
N ILE A 196 3.63 23.71 -12.36
CA ILE A 196 3.79 24.60 -13.52
C ILE A 196 3.45 26.04 -13.14
N ALA A 197 2.34 26.26 -12.42
CA ALA A 197 1.97 27.61 -11.97
C ALA A 197 3.04 28.23 -11.07
N LEU A 198 3.58 27.46 -10.11
CA LEU A 198 4.66 27.92 -9.23
C LEU A 198 5.95 28.24 -10.01
N PHE A 199 6.27 27.46 -11.04
CA PHE A 199 7.44 27.71 -11.89
C PHE A 199 7.35 29.05 -12.65
N TYR A 200 6.16 29.48 -13.05
CA TYR A 200 5.97 30.78 -13.71
C TYR A 200 5.84 31.96 -12.75
N LEU A 201 5.50 31.71 -11.47
CA LEU A 201 5.30 32.75 -10.46
C LEU A 201 6.58 33.08 -9.65
N LEU A 202 7.57 32.19 -9.66
CA LEU A 202 8.86 32.30 -8.94
C LEU A 202 10.01 32.58 -9.91
#